data_AF-A0A1X7SJ38-F1
#
_entry.id   AF-A0A1X7SJ38-F1
#
_cell.length_a   1.000
_cell.length_b   1.000
_cell.length_c   1.000
_cell.angle_alpha   90.00
_cell.angle_beta   90.00
_cell.angle_gamma   90.00
#
_symmetry.space_group_name_H-M   'P 1'
#
loop_
_entity.id
_entity.type
_entity.pdbx_description
1 polymer ?
#
loop_
_entity_poly.entity_id
_entity_poly.type
_entity_poly.pdbx_seq_one_letter_code
_entity_poly.pdbx_strand_id
1 'polypeptide(L)'
;MTPMTTPTLVLPVTFDLIGLFCNDIDTRLVAKQLKNRLQEQIKLIAQTIIVDKATNDQDIHSVSFFHFNLPNQHVPITIPYPYLPLSTDTSIIPSPLPDSSLLSLRTKLHQTFCLPTNRPFLRKTNRQWSPWKQETRLFDPHVSLNLTEGGEGLALVNGSYLYYHYMQEKFNDKGWGCAYRSLQTIWSWFRCQGYTDVPVPTHREIQETLVDCGDKE
;
A
#
# COMPACT_ATOMS: atom_id res chain seq x y z
N MET A 1 14.46 31.49 -38.35
CA MET A 1 13.78 30.30 -37.80
C MET A 1 14.44 30.00 -36.47
N THR A 2 13.78 30.33 -35.36
CA THR A 2 14.21 29.90 -34.03
C THR A 2 14.13 28.37 -33.97
N PRO A 3 15.15 27.65 -33.51
CA PRO A 3 15.03 26.21 -33.34
C PRO A 3 13.93 25.95 -32.32
N MET A 4 12.88 25.23 -32.73
CA MET A 4 11.93 24.68 -31.78
C MET A 4 12.69 23.66 -30.93
N THR A 5 13.17 24.08 -29.76
CA THR A 5 13.67 23.15 -28.76
C THR A 5 12.46 22.45 -28.17
N THR A 6 12.15 21.26 -28.68
CA THR A 6 11.15 20.38 -28.08
C THR A 6 11.51 20.18 -26.61
N PRO A 7 10.58 20.38 -25.67
CA PRO A 7 10.88 20.22 -24.25
C PRO A 7 11.29 18.76 -23.95
N THR A 8 12.42 18.59 -23.28
CA THR A 8 12.87 17.28 -22.79
C THR A 8 12.10 16.95 -21.51
N LEU A 9 11.37 15.85 -21.50
CA LEU A 9 10.71 15.31 -20.32
C LEU A 9 11.63 14.34 -19.59
N VAL A 10 11.68 14.43 -18.26
CA VAL A 10 12.42 13.48 -17.42
C VAL A 10 11.44 12.48 -16.84
N LEU A 11 11.58 11.21 -17.20
CA LEU A 11 10.79 10.10 -16.65
C LEU A 11 11.60 9.32 -15.62
N PRO A 12 11.41 9.54 -14.32
CA PRO A 12 11.99 8.65 -13.32
C PRO A 12 11.29 7.29 -13.41
N VAL A 13 12.08 6.24 -13.62
CA VAL A 13 11.59 4.86 -13.66
C VAL A 13 12.06 4.15 -12.40
N THR A 14 11.11 3.66 -11.61
CA THR A 14 11.39 2.83 -10.44
C THR A 14 11.08 1.37 -10.75
N PHE A 15 11.97 0.48 -10.30
CA PHE A 15 11.76 -0.96 -10.35
C PHE A 15 11.48 -1.43 -8.93
N ASP A 16 10.34 -2.11 -8.76
CA ASP A 16 9.97 -2.79 -7.51
C ASP A 16 9.55 -4.22 -7.85
N LEU A 17 10.38 -5.18 -7.45
CA LEU A 17 10.31 -6.56 -7.92
C LEU A 17 10.17 -7.50 -6.73
N ILE A 18 9.20 -8.41 -6.83
CA ILE A 18 9.07 -9.55 -5.92
C ILE A 18 9.53 -10.82 -6.62
N GLY A 19 10.53 -11.48 -6.02
CA GLY A 19 10.91 -12.84 -6.32
C GLY A 19 10.40 -13.78 -5.22
N LEU A 20 9.71 -14.85 -5.62
CA LEU A 20 9.31 -15.93 -4.72
C LEU A 20 10.17 -17.14 -5.05
N PHE A 21 10.79 -17.69 -4.02
CA PHE A 21 11.76 -18.77 -4.13
C PHE A 21 11.47 -19.83 -3.08
N CYS A 22 11.66 -21.10 -3.44
CA CYS A 22 11.68 -22.19 -2.47
C CYS A 22 13.02 -22.16 -1.71
N ASN A 23 13.04 -22.66 -0.48
CA ASN A 23 14.24 -22.64 0.38
C ASN A 23 15.42 -23.42 -0.22
N ASP A 24 15.15 -24.39 -1.08
CA ASP A 24 16.10 -25.31 -1.71
C ASP A 24 16.43 -24.92 -3.16
N ILE A 25 16.08 -23.72 -3.62
CA ILE A 25 16.29 -23.30 -5.00
C ILE A 25 17.78 -23.26 -5.40
N ASP A 26 18.09 -23.70 -6.61
CA ASP A 26 19.40 -23.43 -7.23
C ASP A 26 19.59 -21.92 -7.43
N THR A 27 20.66 -21.37 -6.85
CA THR A 27 21.02 -19.94 -6.93
C THR A 27 21.15 -19.44 -8.38
N ARG A 28 21.48 -20.30 -9.33
CA ARG A 28 21.52 -19.96 -10.77
C ARG A 28 20.13 -19.63 -11.33
N LEU A 29 19.10 -20.31 -10.81
CA LEU A 29 17.70 -20.06 -11.20
C LEU A 29 17.17 -18.75 -10.62
N VAL A 30 17.66 -18.34 -9.43
CA VAL A 30 17.31 -17.04 -8.81
C VAL A 30 17.64 -15.90 -9.76
N ALA A 31 18.88 -15.84 -10.26
CA ALA A 31 19.31 -14.78 -11.18
C ALA A 31 18.47 -14.75 -12.47
N LYS A 32 18.17 -15.93 -13.03
CA LYS A 32 17.32 -16.07 -14.22
C LYS A 32 15.90 -15.54 -13.95
N GLN A 33 15.31 -15.90 -12.82
CA GLN A 33 13.95 -15.48 -12.45
C GLN A 33 13.87 -13.98 -12.19
N LEU A 34 14.85 -13.38 -11.48
CA LEU A 34 14.92 -11.94 -11.27
C LEU A 34 15.06 -11.18 -12.60
N LYS A 35 15.90 -11.66 -13.52
CA LYS A 35 16.02 -11.09 -14.87
C LYS A 35 14.70 -11.12 -15.62
N ASN A 36 13.99 -12.26 -15.59
CA ASN A 36 12.69 -12.39 -16.24
C ASN A 36 11.66 -11.42 -15.64
N ARG A 37 11.61 -11.28 -14.31
CA ARG A 37 10.72 -10.33 -13.62
C ARG A 37 11.03 -8.88 -13.97
N LEU A 38 12.30 -8.50 -14.04
CA LEU A 38 12.70 -7.17 -14.49
C LEU A 38 12.24 -6.91 -15.93
N GLN A 39 12.42 -7.88 -16.83
CA GLN A 39 11.96 -7.77 -18.22
C GLN A 39 10.44 -7.63 -18.34
N GLU A 40 9.69 -8.38 -17.53
CA GLU A 40 8.22 -8.24 -17.43
C GLU A 40 7.81 -6.86 -16.93
N GLN A 41 8.48 -6.34 -15.90
CA GLN A 41 8.18 -5.01 -15.38
C GLN A 41 8.48 -3.91 -16.41
N ILE A 42 9.59 -3.99 -17.14
CA ILE A 42 9.91 -3.05 -18.24
C ILE A 42 8.79 -3.05 -19.29
N LYS A 43 8.31 -4.24 -19.69
CA LYS A 43 7.19 -4.35 -20.64
C LYS A 43 5.91 -3.71 -20.10
N LEU A 44 5.62 -3.93 -18.82
CA LEU A 44 4.43 -3.39 -18.17
C LEU A 44 4.49 -1.86 -18.02
N ILE A 45 5.66 -1.29 -17.72
CA ILE A 45 5.89 0.16 -17.74
C ILE A 45 5.56 0.72 -19.11
N ALA A 46 6.16 0.15 -20.16
CA ALA A 46 5.96 0.62 -21.53
C ALA A 46 4.49 0.56 -21.95
N GLN A 47 3.80 -0.56 -21.68
CA GLN A 47 2.38 -0.72 -21.98
C GLN A 47 1.51 0.29 -21.22
N THR A 48 1.78 0.50 -19.93
CA THR A 48 1.03 1.45 -19.10
C THR A 48 1.17 2.86 -19.64
N ILE A 49 2.39 3.29 -19.98
CA ILE A 49 2.66 4.62 -20.58
C ILE A 49 1.97 4.78 -21.93
N ILE A 50 1.97 3.76 -22.78
CA ILE A 50 1.29 3.80 -24.09
C ILE A 50 -0.21 3.99 -23.91
N VAL A 51 -0.84 3.21 -23.03
CA VAL A 51 -2.29 3.29 -22.75
C VAL A 51 -2.65 4.65 -22.14
N ASP A 52 -1.84 5.12 -21.20
CA ASP A 52 -2.02 6.41 -20.53
C ASP A 52 -1.96 7.57 -21.53
N LYS A 53 -0.92 7.60 -22.38
CA LYS A 53 -0.80 8.61 -23.45
C LYS A 53 -1.98 8.57 -24.43
N ALA A 54 -2.46 7.39 -24.79
CA ALA A 54 -3.62 7.25 -25.67
C ALA A 54 -4.94 7.72 -25.02
N THR A 55 -5.00 7.76 -23.69
CA THR A 55 -6.22 8.14 -22.94
C THR A 55 -6.22 9.62 -22.54
N ASN A 56 -5.05 10.16 -22.18
CA ASN A 56 -4.90 11.50 -21.60
C ASN A 56 -4.31 12.53 -22.58
N ASP A 57 -3.94 12.10 -23.79
CA ASP A 57 -3.56 12.85 -25.01
C ASP A 57 -2.42 13.90 -24.91
N GLN A 58 -2.06 14.36 -23.72
CA GLN A 58 -1.02 15.40 -23.53
C GLN A 58 0.01 15.07 -22.44
N ASP A 59 -0.33 14.27 -21.44
CA ASP A 59 0.58 13.98 -20.33
C ASP A 59 1.06 12.52 -20.33
N ILE A 60 2.36 12.33 -20.10
CA ILE A 60 2.93 11.03 -19.76
C ILE A 60 2.95 10.97 -18.24
N HIS A 61 2.30 9.97 -17.65
CA HIS A 61 2.40 9.72 -16.22
C HIS A 61 3.54 8.74 -15.91
N SER A 62 4.29 9.00 -14.83
CA SER A 62 5.20 7.98 -14.30
C SER A 62 4.39 6.84 -13.66
N VAL A 63 5.02 5.68 -13.48
CA VAL A 63 4.35 4.47 -12.97
C VAL A 63 5.05 4.01 -11.71
N SER A 64 4.28 3.71 -10.67
CA SER A 64 4.75 3.00 -9.48
C SER A 64 4.12 1.63 -9.41
N PHE A 65 4.85 0.66 -8.87
CA PHE A 65 4.36 -0.71 -8.70
C PHE A 65 3.98 -0.95 -7.25
N PHE A 66 2.85 -1.62 -7.05
CA PHE A 66 2.42 -2.09 -5.74
C PHE A 66 2.13 -3.58 -5.78
N HIS A 67 2.45 -4.25 -4.68
CA HIS A 67 2.32 -5.69 -4.55
C HIS A 67 1.22 -6.06 -3.55
N PHE A 68 0.30 -6.89 -4.00
CA PHE A 68 -0.91 -7.26 -3.26
C PHE A 68 -1.01 -8.77 -3.10
N ASN A 69 -1.43 -9.22 -1.91
CA ASN A 69 -1.92 -10.58 -1.72
C ASN A 69 -3.44 -10.55 -1.85
N LEU A 70 -3.95 -11.18 -2.90
CA LEU A 70 -5.38 -11.25 -3.15
C LEU A 70 -5.97 -12.50 -2.50
N PRO A 71 -7.24 -12.49 -2.09
CA PRO A 71 -7.92 -13.67 -1.60
C PRO A 71 -7.87 -14.79 -2.66
N ASN A 72 -7.69 -16.03 -2.20
CA ASN A 72 -7.61 -17.22 -3.06
C ASN A 72 -6.43 -17.23 -4.05
N GLN A 73 -5.41 -16.39 -3.83
CA GLN A 73 -4.18 -16.42 -4.60
C GLN A 73 -2.98 -16.76 -3.71
N HIS A 74 -2.17 -17.69 -4.18
CA HIS A 74 -0.96 -18.15 -3.47
C HIS A 74 0.28 -17.32 -3.80
N VAL A 75 0.17 -16.39 -4.76
CA VAL A 75 1.29 -15.62 -5.29
C VAL A 75 0.87 -14.13 -5.30
N PRO A 76 1.70 -13.22 -4.76
CA PRO A 76 1.48 -11.78 -4.91
C PRO A 76 1.31 -11.34 -6.36
N ILE A 77 0.42 -10.37 -6.56
CA ILE A 77 0.27 -9.68 -7.83
C ILE A 77 0.91 -8.30 -7.74
N THR A 78 1.68 -7.99 -8.78
CA THR A 78 2.25 -6.66 -9.02
C THR A 78 1.34 -5.87 -9.94
N ILE A 79 0.90 -4.69 -9.50
CA ILE A 79 -0.01 -3.83 -10.26
C ILE A 79 0.64 -2.46 -10.47
N PRO A 80 0.66 -1.93 -11.72
CA PRO A 80 1.10 -0.58 -12.01
C PRO A 80 0.02 0.42 -11.58
N TYR A 81 0.44 1.48 -10.91
CA TYR A 81 -0.38 2.62 -10.55
C TYR A 81 0.22 3.89 -11.17
N PRO A 82 -0.60 4.70 -11.86
CA PRO A 82 -0.13 5.97 -12.40
C PRO A 82 0.22 6.94 -11.28
N TYR A 83 1.23 7.76 -11.54
CA TYR A 83 1.70 8.87 -10.70
C TYR A 83 1.39 10.21 -11.36
N LEU A 84 1.68 11.34 -10.70
CA LEU A 84 1.53 12.67 -11.32
C LEU A 84 2.26 12.77 -12.68
N PRO A 85 1.77 13.64 -13.58
CA PRO A 85 2.30 13.79 -14.93
C PRO A 85 3.76 14.26 -14.88
N LEU A 86 4.54 13.85 -15.88
CA LEU A 86 5.94 14.25 -16.00
C LEU A 86 6.07 15.76 -16.13
N SER A 87 6.93 16.34 -15.30
CA SER A 87 7.31 17.75 -15.40
C SER A 87 8.59 17.92 -16.20
N THR A 88 8.71 19.03 -16.92
CA THR A 88 10.00 19.51 -17.45
C THR A 88 10.91 20.03 -16.34
N ASP A 89 10.34 20.32 -15.17
CA ASP A 89 11.07 20.76 -13.99
C ASP A 89 11.52 19.56 -13.15
N THR A 90 12.83 19.29 -13.17
CA THR A 90 13.48 18.21 -12.43
C THR A 90 13.45 18.39 -10.91
N SER A 91 13.06 19.56 -10.41
CA SER A 91 12.87 19.80 -8.97
C SER A 91 11.55 19.25 -8.44
N ILE A 92 10.57 18.98 -9.32
CA ILE A 92 9.28 18.40 -8.94
C ILE A 92 9.47 16.91 -8.73
N ILE A 93 9.46 16.49 -7.48
CA ILE A 93 9.37 15.08 -7.11
C ILE A 93 7.95 14.61 -7.49
N PRO A 94 7.80 13.64 -8.40
CA PRO A 94 6.49 13.09 -8.70
C PRO A 94 5.84 12.62 -7.40
N SER A 95 4.56 12.96 -7.21
CA SER A 95 3.80 12.49 -6.06
C SER A 95 2.74 11.46 -6.50
N PRO A 96 2.38 10.50 -5.63
CA PRO A 96 1.39 9.51 -5.97
C PRO A 96 0.03 10.18 -6.16
N LEU A 97 -0.66 9.86 -7.27
CA LEU A 97 -2.05 10.28 -7.45
C LEU A 97 -2.91 9.81 -6.27
N PRO A 98 -3.77 10.64 -5.67
CA PRO A 98 -4.53 10.26 -4.47
C PRO A 98 -5.37 9.00 -4.72
N ASP A 99 -5.55 8.14 -3.69
CA ASP A 99 -6.32 6.90 -3.86
C ASP A 99 -7.78 7.18 -4.31
N SER A 100 -8.32 8.36 -4.00
CA SER A 100 -9.65 8.79 -4.44
C SER A 100 -9.79 8.86 -5.97
N SER A 101 -8.77 9.31 -6.70
CA SER A 101 -8.82 9.43 -8.17
C SER A 101 -8.67 8.10 -8.91
N LEU A 102 -8.29 7.03 -8.20
CA LEU A 102 -7.96 5.72 -8.76
C LEU A 102 -9.13 4.71 -8.66
N LEU A 103 -10.34 5.17 -8.32
CA LEU A 103 -11.51 4.31 -8.15
C LEU A 103 -11.87 3.53 -9.42
N SER A 104 -11.87 4.18 -10.58
CA SER A 104 -12.20 3.55 -11.87
C SER A 104 -11.21 2.44 -12.24
N LEU A 105 -9.92 2.68 -12.00
CA LEU A 105 -8.87 1.67 -12.17
C LEU A 105 -9.11 0.47 -11.26
N ARG A 106 -9.30 0.71 -9.96
CA ARG A 106 -9.54 -0.38 -8.99
C ARG A 106 -10.81 -1.16 -9.28
N THR A 107 -11.87 -0.51 -9.75
CA THR A 107 -13.13 -1.17 -10.13
C THR A 107 -12.91 -2.16 -11.28
N LYS A 108 -12.17 -1.75 -12.32
CA LYS A 108 -11.77 -2.65 -13.42
C LYS A 108 -10.91 -3.81 -12.92
N LEU A 109 -9.94 -3.53 -12.04
CA LEU A 109 -9.08 -4.59 -11.48
C LEU A 109 -9.86 -5.58 -10.60
N HIS A 110 -10.85 -5.12 -9.83
CA HIS A 110 -11.76 -6.01 -9.09
C HIS A 110 -12.50 -6.95 -10.04
N GLN A 111 -12.99 -6.45 -11.19
CA GLN A 111 -13.62 -7.31 -12.20
C GLN A 111 -12.63 -8.30 -12.80
N THR A 112 -11.44 -7.83 -13.21
CA THR A 112 -10.39 -8.68 -13.81
C THR A 112 -9.95 -9.82 -12.88
N PHE A 113 -9.81 -9.54 -11.59
CA PHE A 113 -9.38 -10.54 -10.60
C PHE A 113 -10.54 -11.23 -9.86
N CYS A 114 -11.79 -11.02 -10.30
CA CYS A 114 -12.99 -11.57 -9.68
C CYS A 114 -13.05 -11.31 -8.16
N LEU A 115 -12.63 -10.12 -7.73
CA LEU A 115 -12.61 -9.73 -6.33
C LEU A 115 -14.00 -9.30 -5.86
N PRO A 116 -14.40 -9.66 -4.63
CA PRO A 116 -15.61 -9.13 -4.02
C PRO A 116 -15.62 -7.60 -4.01
N THR A 117 -16.81 -7.02 -4.19
CA THR A 117 -17.03 -5.56 -4.15
C THR A 117 -17.43 -5.05 -2.76
N ASN A 118 -17.39 -5.91 -1.75
CA ASN A 118 -17.81 -5.59 -0.38
C ASN A 118 -16.73 -4.87 0.45
N ARG A 119 -15.46 -4.90 0.02
CA ARG A 119 -14.37 -4.16 0.68
C ARG A 119 -13.25 -3.79 -0.31
N PRO A 120 -12.37 -2.83 0.04
CA PRO A 120 -11.17 -2.55 -0.75
C PRO A 120 -10.15 -3.68 -0.65
N PHE A 121 -9.55 -4.05 -1.78
CA PHE A 121 -8.40 -4.99 -1.83
C PHE A 121 -7.15 -4.38 -2.46
N LEU A 122 -7.33 -3.31 -3.24
CA LEU A 122 -6.31 -2.78 -4.14
C LEU A 122 -5.97 -1.32 -3.85
N ARG A 123 -6.36 -0.75 -2.70
CA ARG A 123 -5.88 0.58 -2.31
C ARG A 123 -4.41 0.50 -1.91
N LYS A 124 -3.66 1.59 -2.02
CA LYS A 124 -2.22 1.55 -1.72
C LYS A 124 -1.88 1.07 -0.31
N THR A 125 -2.75 1.31 0.66
CA THR A 125 -2.58 0.82 2.04
C THR A 125 -2.77 -0.70 2.18
N ASN A 126 -3.41 -1.36 1.21
CA ASN A 126 -3.53 -2.82 1.16
C ASN A 126 -2.24 -3.52 0.68
N ARG A 127 -1.19 -2.78 0.31
CA ARG A 127 0.07 -3.36 -0.18
C ARG A 127 0.77 -4.19 0.91
N GLN A 128 1.27 -5.36 0.54
CA GLN A 128 1.84 -6.32 1.49
C GLN A 128 3.35 -6.13 1.70
N TRP A 129 4.08 -5.80 0.64
CA TRP A 129 5.50 -5.45 0.68
C TRP A 129 5.65 -3.96 0.42
N SER A 130 6.24 -3.27 1.38
CA SER A 130 6.59 -1.86 1.28
C SER A 130 7.97 -1.72 1.91
N PRO A 131 8.96 -1.13 1.24
CA PRO A 131 10.25 -0.78 1.86
C PRO A 131 10.07 0.07 3.13
N TRP A 132 8.91 0.74 3.23
CA TRP A 132 8.45 1.58 4.34
C TRP A 132 7.56 0.88 5.37
N LYS A 133 7.37 -0.46 5.30
CA LYS A 133 6.81 -1.24 6.42
C LYS A 133 7.82 -1.36 7.58
N GLN A 134 8.67 -0.34 7.76
CA GLN A 134 9.40 -0.04 8.99
C GLN A 134 8.45 0.43 10.11
N GLU A 135 7.23 -0.10 10.14
CA GLU A 135 6.47 -0.03 11.36
C GLU A 135 7.14 -1.05 12.28
N THR A 136 7.86 -0.56 13.29
CA THR A 136 8.46 -1.38 14.36
C THR A 136 7.42 -2.17 15.17
N ARG A 137 6.14 -1.99 14.86
CA ARG A 137 5.00 -2.61 15.53
C ARG A 137 4.73 -3.99 14.95
N LEU A 138 4.29 -4.88 15.84
CA LEU A 138 3.92 -6.24 15.45
C LEU A 138 2.63 -6.22 14.62
N PHE A 139 2.65 -6.93 13.50
CA PHE A 139 1.46 -7.26 12.72
C PHE A 139 0.80 -8.52 13.30
N ASP A 140 -0.52 -8.50 13.43
CA ASP A 140 -1.35 -9.67 13.70
C ASP A 140 -0.77 -10.62 14.76
N PRO A 141 -0.44 -10.13 15.98
CA PRO A 141 0.23 -10.94 16.98
C PRO A 141 -0.58 -12.18 17.40
N HIS A 142 -1.89 -12.19 17.16
CA HIS A 142 -2.74 -13.34 17.42
C HIS A 142 -2.49 -14.53 16.48
N VAL A 143 -1.92 -14.31 15.29
CA VAL A 143 -1.69 -15.36 14.28
C VAL A 143 -0.58 -16.32 14.69
N SER A 144 0.39 -15.86 15.49
CA SER A 144 1.49 -16.71 15.98
C SER A 144 1.17 -17.46 17.27
N LEU A 145 -0.03 -17.26 17.84
CA LEU A 145 -0.44 -17.96 19.04
C LEU A 145 -1.03 -19.32 18.68
N ASN A 146 -0.65 -20.35 19.44
CA ASN A 146 -1.33 -21.63 19.38
C ASN A 146 -2.76 -21.44 19.86
N LEU A 147 -3.72 -21.91 19.07
CA LEU A 147 -5.11 -21.98 19.50
C LEU A 147 -5.18 -22.88 20.74
N THR A 148 -5.58 -22.31 21.86
CA THR A 148 -5.96 -23.09 23.04
C THR A 148 -7.20 -23.92 22.68
N GLU A 149 -7.23 -25.20 23.04
CA GLU A 149 -8.40 -26.07 22.86
C GLU A 149 -9.63 -25.38 23.47
N GLY A 150 -10.54 -24.87 22.62
CA GLY A 150 -11.56 -23.93 23.07
C GLY A 150 -12.72 -23.76 22.08
N GLY A 151 -13.70 -24.65 22.21
CA GLY A 151 -15.10 -24.45 21.79
C GLY A 151 -15.40 -24.64 20.29
N GLU A 152 -16.52 -25.31 20.01
CA GLU A 152 -17.17 -25.19 18.70
C GLU A 152 -17.51 -23.71 18.45
N GLY A 153 -17.15 -23.16 17.28
CA GLY A 153 -17.51 -21.80 16.87
C GLY A 153 -16.48 -20.69 17.15
N LEU A 154 -15.17 -21.00 17.13
CA LEU A 154 -14.13 -19.97 17.19
C LEU A 154 -14.30 -18.91 16.08
N ALA A 155 -14.41 -17.64 16.49
CA ALA A 155 -14.44 -16.50 15.59
C ALA A 155 -13.31 -15.53 15.93
N LEU A 156 -12.48 -15.20 14.93
CA LEU A 156 -11.37 -14.26 15.03
C LEU A 156 -11.61 -13.07 14.11
N VAL A 157 -10.82 -12.01 14.30
CA VAL A 157 -10.83 -10.85 13.41
C VAL A 157 -10.44 -11.26 11.98
N ASN A 158 -11.17 -10.75 10.99
CA ASN A 158 -10.83 -10.91 9.58
C ASN A 158 -10.04 -9.69 9.11
N GLY A 159 -8.79 -9.90 8.71
CA GLY A 159 -7.89 -8.88 8.19
C GLY A 159 -6.85 -8.40 9.20
N SER A 160 -5.79 -7.80 8.68
CA SER A 160 -4.64 -7.38 9.47
C SER A 160 -4.83 -6.10 10.29
N TYR A 161 -4.08 -6.01 11.39
CA TYR A 161 -3.92 -4.83 12.23
C TYR A 161 -2.51 -4.77 12.86
N LEU A 162 -2.18 -3.62 13.42
CA LEU A 162 -0.93 -3.36 14.12
C LEU A 162 -1.17 -3.33 15.63
N TYR A 163 -0.23 -3.87 16.40
CA TYR A 163 -0.32 -3.86 17.85
C TYR A 163 0.22 -2.55 18.45
N TYR A 164 -0.69 -1.68 18.90
CA TYR A 164 -0.36 -0.48 19.66
C TYR A 164 -0.38 -0.76 21.17
N HIS A 165 0.66 -0.31 21.86
CA HIS A 165 0.83 -0.51 23.30
C HIS A 165 1.59 0.65 23.95
N TYR A 166 1.70 0.64 25.28
CA TYR A 166 2.37 1.69 26.04
C TYR A 166 3.82 1.92 25.63
N MET A 167 4.31 3.14 25.86
CA MET A 167 5.70 3.56 25.61
C MET A 167 6.12 3.57 24.14
N GLN A 168 5.17 3.47 23.21
CA GLN A 168 5.42 3.70 21.79
C GLN A 168 5.54 5.21 21.50
N GLU A 169 6.09 5.55 20.33
CA GLU A 169 6.27 6.95 19.85
C GLU A 169 7.02 7.85 20.84
N LYS A 170 7.87 7.28 21.69
CA LYS A 170 8.62 8.00 22.75
C LYS A 170 7.70 8.73 23.74
N PHE A 171 6.50 8.23 23.96
CA PHE A 171 5.49 8.86 24.81
C PHE A 171 5.15 7.97 26.01
N ASN A 172 5.25 8.52 27.23
CA ASN A 172 4.94 7.79 28.47
C ASN A 172 3.47 7.92 28.84
N ASP A 173 2.69 6.96 28.37
CA ASP A 173 1.25 6.84 28.65
C ASP A 173 0.91 5.78 29.69
N LYS A 174 1.90 5.39 30.50
CA LYS A 174 1.72 4.39 31.56
C LYS A 174 0.67 4.87 32.56
N GLY A 175 -0.35 4.04 32.76
CA GLY A 175 -1.41 4.28 33.74
C GLY A 175 -2.64 5.01 33.19
N TRP A 176 -2.60 5.54 31.97
CA TRP A 176 -3.74 6.29 31.41
C TRP A 176 -4.00 6.08 29.90
N GLY A 177 -3.04 5.51 29.16
CA GLY A 177 -3.13 5.36 27.71
C GLY A 177 -3.98 4.20 27.19
N CYS A 178 -4.59 3.37 28.04
CA CYS A 178 -5.16 2.07 27.62
C CYS A 178 -6.17 2.18 26.47
N ALA A 179 -7.11 3.11 26.58
CA ALA A 179 -8.13 3.34 25.57
C ALA A 179 -7.53 3.94 24.28
N TYR A 180 -6.54 4.82 24.39
CA TYR A 180 -5.84 5.40 23.24
C TYR A 180 -5.13 4.32 22.41
N ARG A 181 -4.39 3.41 23.06
CA ARG A 181 -3.70 2.30 22.37
C ARG A 181 -4.67 1.31 21.73
N SER A 182 -5.80 1.07 22.39
CA SER A 182 -6.89 0.25 21.84
C SER A 182 -7.50 0.91 20.59
N LEU A 183 -7.77 2.22 20.64
CA LEU A 183 -8.25 2.99 19.49
C LEU A 183 -7.24 2.98 18.34
N GLN A 184 -5.95 3.18 18.62
CA GLN A 184 -4.90 3.12 17.60
C GLN A 184 -4.83 1.75 16.92
N THR A 185 -5.00 0.66 17.69
CA THR A 185 -5.10 -0.70 17.15
C THR A 185 -6.31 -0.84 16.22
N ILE A 186 -7.49 -0.36 16.62
CA ILE A 186 -8.70 -0.37 15.78
C ILE A 186 -8.49 0.46 14.51
N TRP A 187 -7.94 1.68 14.62
CA TRP A 187 -7.65 2.54 13.48
C TRP A 187 -6.69 1.89 12.48
N SER A 188 -5.68 1.20 13.01
CA SER A 188 -4.72 0.46 12.17
C SER A 188 -5.40 -0.61 11.33
N TRP A 189 -6.44 -1.28 11.85
CA TRP A 189 -7.23 -2.24 11.08
C TRP A 189 -7.92 -1.56 9.90
N PHE A 190 -8.60 -0.42 10.12
CA PHE A 190 -9.23 0.34 9.03
C PHE A 190 -8.24 0.75 7.96
N ARG A 191 -7.02 1.13 8.36
CA ARG A 191 -5.95 1.50 7.44
C ARG A 191 -5.44 0.30 6.65
N CYS A 192 -5.14 -0.83 7.32
CA CYS A 192 -4.70 -2.08 6.69
C CYS A 192 -5.74 -2.64 5.71
N GLN A 193 -7.03 -2.51 6.03
CA GLN A 193 -8.13 -2.92 5.15
C GLN A 193 -8.45 -1.89 4.05
N GLY A 194 -7.79 -0.74 4.04
CA GLY A 194 -7.95 0.28 3.00
C GLY A 194 -9.18 1.17 3.15
N TYR A 195 -9.88 1.14 4.28
CA TYR A 195 -10.98 2.06 4.53
C TYR A 195 -10.52 3.50 4.67
N THR A 196 -9.30 3.71 5.18
CA THR A 196 -8.68 5.02 5.31
C THR A 196 -7.21 4.97 4.89
N ASP A 197 -6.72 6.07 4.31
CA ASP A 197 -5.31 6.36 4.10
C ASP A 197 -4.75 7.33 5.15
N VAL A 198 -5.62 7.85 6.03
CA VAL A 198 -5.24 8.73 7.14
C VAL A 198 -4.35 7.96 8.13
N PRO A 199 -3.21 8.53 8.56
CA PRO A 199 -2.35 7.94 9.58
C PRO A 199 -3.10 7.62 10.88
N VAL A 200 -2.56 6.69 11.67
CA VAL A 200 -3.10 6.40 13.01
C VAL A 200 -2.88 7.61 13.92
N PRO A 201 -3.92 8.14 14.58
CA PRO A 201 -3.81 9.38 15.34
C PRO A 201 -3.00 9.20 16.63
N THR A 202 -2.31 10.27 17.02
CA THR A 202 -1.61 10.44 18.30
C THR A 202 -2.60 10.69 19.43
N HIS A 203 -2.15 10.57 20.69
CA HIS A 203 -2.99 10.91 21.86
C HIS A 203 -3.53 12.34 21.77
N ARG A 204 -2.69 13.28 21.30
CA ARG A 204 -3.07 14.68 21.16
C ARG A 204 -4.17 14.87 20.12
N GLU A 205 -4.03 14.28 18.93
CA GLU A 205 -5.07 14.38 17.89
C GLU A 205 -6.39 13.76 18.34
N ILE A 206 -6.34 12.66 19.12
CA ILE A 206 -7.53 12.06 19.73
C ILE A 206 -8.17 13.03 20.73
N GLN A 207 -7.38 13.68 21.59
CA GLN A 207 -7.87 14.67 22.56
C GLN A 207 -8.47 15.90 21.87
N GLU A 208 -7.78 16.44 20.86
CA GLU A 208 -8.26 17.56 20.05
C GLU A 208 -9.59 17.20 19.38
N THR A 209 -9.72 15.98 18.85
CA THR A 209 -10.99 15.49 18.27
C THR A 209 -12.13 15.47 19.29
N LEU A 210 -11.86 15.13 20.55
CA LEU A 210 -12.87 15.12 21.63
C LEU A 210 -13.30 16.54 22.02
N VAL A 211 -12.38 17.52 21.96
CA VAL A 211 -12.69 18.94 22.18
C VAL A 211 -13.49 19.48 21.00
N ASP A 212 -13.04 19.22 19.77
CA ASP A 212 -13.68 19.68 18.54
C ASP A 212 -15.12 19.16 18.39
N CYS A 213 -15.41 17.95 18.89
CA CYS A 213 -16.77 17.40 18.91
C CYS A 213 -17.61 17.81 20.13
N GLY A 214 -17.05 18.58 21.06
CA GLY A 214 -17.73 19.11 22.24
C GLY A 214 -17.93 18.11 23.39
N ASP A 215 -17.23 16.97 23.38
CA ASP A 215 -17.26 16.00 24.49
C ASP A 215 -16.32 16.43 25.64
N LYS A 216 -15.26 17.18 25.32
CA LYS A 216 -14.24 17.67 26.26
C LYS A 216 -13.95 19.16 26.09
N GLU A 217 -13.25 19.71 27.08
CA GLU A 217 -12.72 21.07 27.13
C GLU A 217 -11.20 21.08 26.88
#